data_AF-A0A438GNL3-F1
#
_entry.id   AF-A0A438GNL3-F1
#
_cell.length_a   1.000
_cell.length_b   1.000
_cell.length_c   1.000
_cell.angle_alpha   90.00
_cell.angle_beta   90.00
_cell.angle_gamma   90.00
#
_symmetry.space_group_name_H-M   'P 1'
#
loop_
_entity.id
_entity.type
_entity.pdbx_description
1 polymer ?
#
loop_
_entity_poly.entity_id
_entity_poly.type
_entity_poly.pdbx_seq_one_letter_code
_entity_poly.pdbx_strand_id
1 'polypeptide(L)'
;MQDLISIHQPYKYRRLRFVIQPSLISDNLIVIVEVEKKSGSMAHATFAQTGEQVQSCKLISGHSIPAVGLGTWRAGSQASNAVFTAIVEAGYRHIDTAWEYGVQAEVGQALKAAMHAGIERRDLFVTSKLWCTELEPGRVRSALSKTLQELQLDYLDLYLTTQGYDILEFDMEGVWREMEKLVKEGLVRDIGVCNFTIKKLNKLLGFAQTMPSVCQMEMHPGWKNDKMLEACKKNGIHVTAYSPLGSSEGGRDLIHDPVVGSIARKLNKSPGQVLVKWALKRGTSVIPKSSNPERIKENIQIFGWDIPDEDFHALCSIPDQGRVLDGEELFVNKEEGPFRSVTELWDNEI
;
A
#
# COMPACT_ATOMS: atom_id res chain seq x y z
N MET A 1 36.45 0.81 -22.80
CA MET A 1 37.14 -0.26 -22.08
C MET A 1 36.04 -1.13 -21.50
N GLN A 2 35.78 -2.32 -22.06
CA GLN A 2 34.71 -3.22 -21.61
C GLN A 2 35.29 -4.09 -20.49
N ASP A 3 34.95 -3.79 -19.25
CA ASP A 3 35.33 -4.64 -18.12
C ASP A 3 34.44 -5.88 -18.10
N LEU A 4 35.00 -7.00 -18.56
CA LEU A 4 34.39 -8.32 -18.54
C LEU A 4 34.49 -8.91 -17.13
N ILE A 5 33.48 -8.67 -16.29
CA ILE A 5 33.35 -9.40 -15.03
C ILE A 5 32.65 -10.73 -15.32
N SER A 6 33.42 -11.80 -15.44
CA SER A 6 32.92 -13.17 -15.61
C SER A 6 32.66 -13.81 -14.25
N ILE A 7 31.40 -13.85 -13.81
CA ILE A 7 31.00 -14.56 -12.59
C ILE A 7 30.58 -15.99 -12.97
N HIS A 8 31.33 -16.99 -12.50
CA HIS A 8 30.95 -18.40 -12.61
C HIS A 8 30.10 -18.80 -11.40
N GLN A 9 28.82 -19.07 -11.61
CA GLN A 9 27.90 -19.66 -10.62
C GLN A 9 27.10 -20.80 -11.28
N PRO A 10 26.76 -21.87 -10.54
CA PRO A 10 26.24 -23.09 -11.14
C PRO A 10 24.70 -23.07 -11.24
N TYR A 11 24.21 -23.59 -12.38
CA TYR A 11 22.99 -24.42 -12.58
C TYR A 11 22.00 -24.05 -13.71
N LYS A 12 21.97 -22.87 -14.34
CA LYS A 12 21.07 -22.65 -15.52
C LYS A 12 21.58 -21.78 -16.68
N TYR A 13 22.69 -21.05 -16.54
CA TYR A 13 23.08 -20.03 -17.51
C TYR A 13 24.54 -20.20 -17.96
N ARG A 14 24.83 -19.86 -19.23
CA ARG A 14 26.14 -20.10 -19.86
C ARG A 14 27.05 -18.87 -19.79
N ARG A 15 26.45 -17.67 -19.90
CA ARG A 15 27.14 -16.39 -19.87
C ARG A 15 26.18 -15.28 -19.46
N LEU A 16 26.65 -14.37 -18.61
CA LEU A 16 26.00 -13.10 -18.29
C LEU A 16 26.84 -11.99 -18.93
N ARG A 17 26.22 -11.11 -19.71
CA ARG A 17 26.88 -9.93 -20.26
C ARG A 17 26.11 -8.68 -19.83
N PHE A 18 26.83 -7.75 -19.21
CA PHE A 18 26.34 -6.41 -18.91
C PHE A 18 26.77 -5.49 -20.05
N VAL A 19 25.79 -4.91 -20.75
CA VAL A 19 26.04 -3.91 -21.78
C VAL A 19 25.46 -2.59 -21.27
N ILE A 20 26.34 -1.64 -20.99
CA ILE A 20 25.96 -0.28 -20.64
C ILE A 20 25.89 0.51 -21.93
N GLN A 21 24.71 1.02 -22.29
CA GLN A 21 24.52 1.87 -23.46
C GLN A 21 24.06 3.27 -23.03
N PRO A 22 24.63 4.34 -23.61
CA PRO A 22 24.06 5.68 -23.48
C PRO A 22 22.68 5.72 -24.15
N SER A 23 21.67 6.27 -23.47
CA SER A 23 20.36 6.54 -24.07
C SER A 23 20.50 7.61 -25.17
N LEU A 24 19.89 7.38 -26.33
CA LEU A 24 19.85 8.33 -27.45
C LEU A 24 18.81 9.45 -27.24
N ILE A 25 18.03 9.39 -26.14
CA ILE A 25 16.85 10.24 -25.90
C ILE A 25 16.93 10.97 -24.54
N SER A 26 17.85 10.60 -23.65
CA SER A 26 18.04 11.23 -22.33
C SER A 26 19.44 10.98 -21.75
N ASP A 27 19.84 11.75 -20.74
CA ASP A 27 21.13 11.60 -20.02
C ASP A 27 21.23 10.32 -19.14
N ASN A 28 20.31 9.37 -19.28
CA ASN A 28 20.28 8.15 -18.47
C ASN A 28 21.13 7.03 -19.08
N LEU A 29 21.73 6.20 -18.22
CA LEU A 29 22.43 4.97 -18.62
C LEU A 29 21.43 3.81 -18.70
N ILE A 30 21.42 3.09 -19.83
CA ILE A 30 20.65 1.85 -19.98
C ILE A 30 21.58 0.68 -19.66
N VAL A 31 21.21 -0.13 -18.66
CA VAL A 31 21.90 -1.39 -18.37
C VAL A 31 21.10 -2.51 -19.00
N ILE A 32 21.65 -3.09 -20.08
CA ILE A 32 21.10 -4.28 -20.72
C ILE A 32 21.82 -5.49 -20.11
N VAL A 33 21.05 -6.40 -19.53
CA VAL A 33 21.56 -7.70 -19.11
C VAL A 33 21.17 -8.71 -20.20
N GLU A 34 22.18 -9.18 -20.93
CA GLU A 34 22.02 -10.27 -21.88
C GLU A 34 22.29 -11.59 -21.17
N VAL A 35 21.28 -12.47 -21.16
CA VAL A 35 21.36 -13.79 -20.55
C VAL A 35 21.31 -14.85 -21.65
N GLU A 36 22.41 -15.60 -21.81
CA GLU A 36 22.47 -16.72 -22.74
C GLU A 36 22.02 -18.01 -22.03
N LYS A 37 20.84 -18.53 -22.43
CA LYS A 37 20.33 -19.83 -21.99
C LYS A 37 21.09 -20.95 -22.71
N LYS A 38 21.27 -22.11 -22.05
CA LYS A 38 21.91 -23.31 -22.67
C LYS A 38 21.21 -23.78 -23.96
N SER A 39 19.95 -23.41 -24.18
CA SER A 39 19.16 -23.70 -25.39
C SER A 39 19.48 -22.81 -26.60
N GLY A 40 20.41 -21.86 -26.50
CA GLY A 40 20.81 -20.97 -27.61
C GLY A 40 19.88 -19.79 -27.85
N SER A 41 18.85 -19.59 -27.03
CA SER A 41 17.98 -18.41 -27.09
C SER A 41 18.49 -17.29 -26.17
N MET A 42 18.63 -16.09 -26.73
CA MET A 42 18.94 -14.88 -25.96
C MET A 42 17.68 -14.32 -25.31
N ALA A 43 17.76 -13.98 -24.03
CA ALA A 43 16.76 -13.19 -23.34
C ALA A 43 17.37 -11.83 -23.00
N HIS A 44 16.66 -10.75 -23.34
CA HIS A 44 17.04 -9.39 -23.02
C HIS A 44 16.22 -8.90 -21.82
N ALA A 45 16.89 -8.46 -20.77
CA ALA A 45 16.26 -7.70 -19.70
C ALA A 45 16.83 -6.27 -19.73
N THR A 46 15.96 -5.29 -19.95
CA THR A 46 16.33 -3.87 -19.95
C THR A 46 16.03 -3.30 -18.57
N PHE A 47 17.07 -2.84 -17.87
CA PHE A 47 16.90 -2.07 -16.64
C PHE A 47 17.06 -0.60 -17.01
N ALA A 48 15.95 0.12 -17.06
CA ALA A 48 15.99 1.58 -17.07
C ALA A 48 16.10 2.04 -15.61
N GLN A 49 17.15 2.78 -15.27
CA GLN A 49 17.01 3.76 -14.19
C GLN A 49 16.11 4.86 -14.74
N THR A 50 14.80 4.71 -14.56
CA THR A 50 13.90 5.84 -14.71
C THR A 50 14.17 6.77 -13.54
N GLY A 51 14.82 7.90 -13.81
CA GLY A 51 14.94 9.03 -12.89
C GLY A 51 13.59 9.69 -12.56
N GLU A 52 12.47 8.99 -12.72
CA GLU A 52 11.18 9.45 -12.23
C GLU A 52 11.20 9.35 -10.71
N GLN A 53 11.30 10.50 -10.05
CA GLN A 53 11.13 10.59 -8.61
C GLN A 53 9.79 9.96 -8.24
N VAL A 54 9.84 8.87 -7.49
CA VAL A 54 8.64 8.28 -6.86
C VAL A 54 8.03 9.37 -5.98
N GLN A 55 6.88 9.90 -6.39
CA GLN A 55 6.17 10.90 -5.60
C GLN A 55 5.93 10.33 -4.21
N SER A 56 6.28 11.09 -3.18
CA SER A 56 6.10 10.70 -1.78
C SER A 56 5.40 11.80 -1.01
N CYS A 57 4.68 11.39 0.04
CA CYS A 57 4.04 12.28 0.98
C CYS A 57 4.88 12.35 2.26
N LYS A 58 4.94 13.52 2.90
CA LYS A 58 5.63 13.68 4.18
C LYS A 58 4.71 13.27 5.33
N LEU A 59 5.21 12.41 6.21
CA LEU A 59 4.57 12.06 7.46
C LEU A 59 4.92 13.07 8.55
N ILE A 60 4.13 13.13 9.61
CA ILE A 60 4.36 14.03 10.76
C ILE A 60 5.71 13.77 11.45
N SER A 61 6.23 12.55 11.36
CA SER A 61 7.58 12.17 11.84
C SER A 61 8.73 12.73 10.99
N GLY A 62 8.46 13.23 9.79
CA GLY A 62 9.45 13.67 8.79
C GLY A 62 9.85 12.60 7.78
N HIS A 63 9.51 11.33 8.03
CA HIS A 63 9.67 10.25 7.04
C HIS A 63 8.79 10.48 5.81
N SER A 64 9.13 9.81 4.70
CA SER A 64 8.41 9.90 3.43
C SER A 64 7.72 8.56 3.12
N ILE A 65 6.41 8.60 2.85
CA ILE A 65 5.65 7.45 2.35
C ILE A 65 5.51 7.57 0.82
N PRO A 66 5.87 6.55 0.02
CA PRO A 66 5.60 6.56 -1.41
C PRO A 66 4.10 6.63 -1.69
N ALA A 67 3.72 7.52 -2.62
CA ALA A 67 2.34 7.85 -2.92
C ALA A 67 1.55 6.65 -3.49
N VAL A 68 2.23 5.72 -4.17
CA VAL A 68 1.64 4.49 -4.68
C VAL A 68 2.34 3.28 -4.06
N GLY A 69 1.55 2.44 -3.39
CA GLY A 69 1.96 1.14 -2.87
C GLY A 69 1.19 -0.02 -3.50
N LEU A 70 1.67 -1.24 -3.30
CA LEU A 70 0.96 -2.46 -3.68
C LEU A 70 0.21 -3.02 -2.47
N GLY A 71 -1.12 -3.11 -2.55
CA GLY A 71 -1.91 -3.85 -1.56
C GLY A 71 -1.82 -5.36 -1.78
N THR A 72 -1.78 -6.15 -0.71
CA THR A 72 -1.60 -7.62 -0.80
C THR A 72 -2.82 -8.44 -0.35
N TRP A 73 -3.89 -7.79 0.13
CA TRP A 73 -5.10 -8.50 0.56
C TRP A 73 -5.66 -9.38 -0.57
N ARG A 74 -5.96 -10.65 -0.24
CA ARG A 74 -6.43 -11.68 -1.19
C ARG A 74 -5.51 -11.90 -2.38
N ALA A 75 -4.20 -11.65 -2.24
CA ALA A 75 -3.23 -12.08 -3.24
C ALA A 75 -2.98 -13.59 -3.18
N GLY A 76 -3.22 -14.23 -2.03
CA GLY A 76 -3.04 -15.66 -1.83
C GLY A 76 -1.66 -16.13 -2.28
N SER A 77 -1.60 -17.27 -2.97
CA SER A 77 -0.35 -17.83 -3.51
C SER A 77 0.35 -16.95 -4.55
N GLN A 78 -0.31 -15.92 -5.08
CA GLN A 78 0.29 -14.99 -6.04
C GLN A 78 1.01 -13.82 -5.37
N ALA A 79 0.93 -13.68 -4.04
CA ALA A 79 1.50 -12.55 -3.29
C ALA A 79 3.01 -12.38 -3.55
N SER A 80 3.79 -13.46 -3.50
CA SER A 80 5.23 -13.41 -3.70
C SER A 80 5.60 -12.87 -5.10
N ASN A 81 4.99 -13.41 -6.15
CA ASN A 81 5.24 -12.97 -7.52
C ASN A 81 4.78 -11.52 -7.76
N ALA A 82 3.61 -11.14 -7.23
CA ALA A 82 3.06 -9.80 -7.37
C ALA A 82 3.96 -8.74 -6.71
N VAL A 83 4.42 -8.99 -5.46
CA VAL A 83 5.32 -8.09 -4.74
C VAL A 83 6.67 -7.98 -5.44
N PHE A 84 7.24 -9.10 -5.90
CA PHE A 84 8.51 -9.07 -6.64
C PHE A 84 8.38 -8.27 -7.93
N THR A 85 7.34 -8.51 -8.72
CA THR A 85 7.05 -7.77 -9.96
C THR A 85 6.91 -6.28 -9.68
N ALA A 86 6.15 -5.92 -8.64
CA ALA A 86 5.94 -4.52 -8.29
C ALA A 86 7.26 -3.81 -7.98
N ILE A 87 8.13 -4.41 -7.15
CA ILE A 87 9.37 -3.76 -6.71
C ILE A 87 10.42 -3.74 -7.82
N VAL A 88 10.65 -4.89 -8.45
CA VAL A 88 11.80 -5.11 -9.35
C VAL A 88 11.50 -4.71 -10.79
N GLU A 89 10.28 -4.94 -11.26
CA GLU A 89 9.92 -4.65 -12.66
C GLU A 89 9.18 -3.33 -12.82
N ALA A 90 8.30 -2.97 -11.88
CA ALA A 90 7.45 -1.78 -11.98
C ALA A 90 7.94 -0.56 -11.19
N GLY A 91 8.95 -0.71 -10.32
CA GLY A 91 9.54 0.40 -9.58
C GLY A 91 8.78 0.83 -8.32
N TYR A 92 7.87 0.00 -7.80
CA TYR A 92 7.22 0.26 -6.51
C TYR A 92 8.24 0.32 -5.38
N ARG A 93 7.98 1.20 -4.41
CA ARG A 93 8.75 1.32 -3.17
C ARG A 93 7.88 1.24 -1.91
N HIS A 94 6.59 0.94 -2.04
CA HIS A 94 5.67 0.79 -0.92
C HIS A 94 4.87 -0.51 -1.06
N ILE A 95 4.88 -1.35 -0.02
CA ILE A 95 4.09 -2.57 0.08
C ILE A 95 3.19 -2.49 1.31
N ASP A 96 1.89 -2.68 1.12
CA ASP A 96 0.91 -2.76 2.20
C ASP A 96 0.44 -4.21 2.38
N THR A 97 0.62 -4.72 3.59
CA THR A 97 0.16 -6.05 4.00
C THR A 97 -0.46 -5.99 5.39
N ALA A 98 -0.89 -7.13 5.92
CA ALA A 98 -1.34 -7.30 7.30
C ALA A 98 -1.16 -8.76 7.70
N TRP A 99 -1.06 -9.01 9.01
CA TRP A 99 -1.03 -10.38 9.53
C TRP A 99 -2.28 -11.18 9.12
N GLU A 100 -3.47 -10.57 9.27
CA GLU A 100 -4.75 -11.21 8.95
C GLU A 100 -4.90 -11.59 7.46
N TYR A 101 -4.12 -10.98 6.56
CA TYR A 101 -4.23 -11.32 5.14
C TYR A 101 -3.67 -12.71 4.83
N GLY A 102 -2.94 -13.33 5.75
CA GLY A 102 -2.42 -14.69 5.62
C GLY A 102 -1.34 -14.85 4.54
N VAL A 103 -0.68 -13.76 4.13
CA VAL A 103 0.32 -13.75 3.04
C VAL A 103 1.68 -13.16 3.42
N GLN A 104 1.93 -12.86 4.70
CA GLN A 104 3.16 -12.18 5.10
C GLN A 104 4.44 -12.99 4.79
N ALA A 105 4.37 -14.32 4.87
CA ALA A 105 5.51 -15.18 4.54
C ALA A 105 5.88 -15.06 3.05
N GLU A 106 4.89 -15.07 2.15
CA GLU A 106 5.07 -14.90 0.71
C GLU A 106 5.57 -13.49 0.38
N VAL A 107 5.05 -12.47 1.06
CA VAL A 107 5.54 -11.08 0.94
C VAL A 107 7.00 -11.01 1.37
N GLY A 108 7.37 -11.63 2.51
CA GLY A 108 8.73 -11.66 3.01
C GLY A 108 9.72 -12.35 2.06
N GLN A 109 9.30 -13.45 1.43
CA GLN A 109 10.09 -14.11 0.39
C GLN A 109 10.37 -13.17 -0.80
N ALA A 110 9.37 -12.41 -1.24
CA ALA A 110 9.51 -11.46 -2.35
C ALA A 110 10.36 -10.25 -1.98
N LEU A 111 10.21 -9.70 -0.77
CA LEU A 111 11.05 -8.62 -0.24
C LEU A 111 12.52 -9.06 -0.21
N LYS A 112 12.79 -10.26 0.32
CA LYS A 112 14.15 -10.84 0.33
C LYS A 112 14.71 -11.04 -1.08
N ALA A 113 13.90 -11.54 -2.00
CA ALA A 113 14.31 -11.71 -3.39
C ALA A 113 14.61 -10.35 -4.07
N ALA A 114 13.78 -9.33 -3.84
CA ALA A 114 14.01 -7.98 -4.35
C ALA A 114 15.29 -7.36 -3.76
N MET A 115 15.57 -7.59 -2.48
CA MET A 115 16.80 -7.14 -1.84
C MET A 115 18.04 -7.86 -2.41
N HIS A 116 17.96 -9.17 -2.67
CA HIS A 116 19.03 -9.89 -3.38
C HIS A 116 19.22 -9.42 -4.83
N ALA A 117 18.17 -8.87 -5.46
CA ALA A 117 18.25 -8.26 -6.78
C ALA A 117 18.85 -6.85 -6.77
N GLY A 118 19.25 -6.32 -5.60
CA GLY A 118 19.97 -5.06 -5.46
C GLY A 118 19.15 -3.88 -4.93
N ILE A 119 17.89 -4.09 -4.52
CA ILE A 119 17.08 -3.05 -3.87
C ILE A 119 17.45 -2.97 -2.39
N GLU A 120 17.79 -1.79 -1.88
CA GLU A 120 18.13 -1.67 -0.46
C GLU A 120 16.87 -1.59 0.41
N ARG A 121 16.88 -2.22 1.59
CA ARG A 121 15.75 -2.18 2.54
C ARG A 121 15.31 -0.76 2.86
N ARG A 122 16.25 0.19 2.94
CA ARG A 122 15.97 1.60 3.27
C ARG A 122 15.16 2.33 2.19
N ASP A 123 15.14 1.81 0.97
CA ASP A 123 14.39 2.38 -0.15
C ASP A 123 12.95 1.84 -0.20
N LEU A 124 12.64 0.81 0.59
CA LEU A 124 11.31 0.22 0.70
C LEU A 124 10.57 0.80 1.89
N PHE A 125 9.27 0.99 1.72
CA PHE A 125 8.30 1.35 2.75
C PHE A 125 7.35 0.14 2.94
N VAL A 126 7.49 -0.57 4.05
CA VAL A 126 6.67 -1.76 4.33
C VAL A 126 5.70 -1.48 5.47
N THR A 127 4.42 -1.63 5.17
CA THR A 127 3.30 -1.46 6.11
C THR A 127 2.74 -2.82 6.52
N SER A 128 2.56 -3.05 7.82
CA SER A 128 1.72 -4.14 8.33
C SER A 128 0.74 -3.63 9.40
N LYS A 129 -0.12 -4.52 9.90
CA LYS A 129 -1.25 -4.16 10.78
C LYS A 129 -1.37 -5.12 11.95
N LEU A 130 -1.62 -4.56 13.14
CA LEU A 130 -2.01 -5.28 14.35
C LEU A 130 -3.48 -5.69 14.23
N TRP A 131 -3.74 -7.00 14.35
CA TRP A 131 -5.09 -7.54 14.21
C TRP A 131 -5.91 -7.42 15.50
N CYS A 132 -7.24 -7.48 15.39
CA CYS A 132 -8.15 -7.23 16.51
C CYS A 132 -7.98 -8.20 17.68
N THR A 133 -7.55 -9.44 17.43
CA THR A 133 -7.28 -10.45 18.49
C THR A 133 -6.06 -10.13 19.35
N GLU A 134 -5.23 -9.19 18.89
CA GLU A 134 -3.97 -8.80 19.53
C GLU A 134 -4.04 -7.39 20.17
N LEU A 135 -5.23 -6.80 20.26
CA LEU A 135 -5.47 -5.47 20.87
C LEU A 135 -5.50 -5.52 22.40
N GLU A 136 -4.46 -6.12 22.96
CA GLU A 136 -4.15 -6.14 24.38
C GLU A 136 -2.71 -5.65 24.54
N PRO A 137 -2.39 -4.74 25.50
CA PRO A 137 -1.05 -4.19 25.65
C PRO A 137 0.05 -5.26 25.68
N GLY A 138 -0.17 -6.35 26.45
CA GLY A 138 0.80 -7.44 26.58
C GLY A 138 1.07 -8.23 25.29
N ARG A 139 0.24 -8.10 24.25
CA ARG A 139 0.35 -8.86 22.99
C ARG A 139 1.00 -8.09 21.85
N VAL A 140 0.95 -6.76 21.88
CA VAL A 140 1.40 -5.88 20.78
C VAL A 140 2.80 -6.24 20.29
N ARG A 141 3.77 -6.38 21.21
CA ARG A 141 5.17 -6.69 20.86
C ARG A 141 5.32 -8.08 20.25
N SER A 142 4.60 -9.07 20.77
CA SER A 142 4.62 -10.44 20.27
C SER A 142 4.05 -10.53 18.85
N ALA A 143 2.92 -9.85 18.60
CA ALA A 143 2.29 -9.76 17.29
C ALA A 143 3.21 -9.10 16.24
N LEU A 144 3.90 -8.01 16.61
CA LEU A 144 4.91 -7.41 15.74
C LEU A 144 6.08 -8.36 15.49
N SER A 145 6.56 -9.05 16.52
CA SER A 145 7.72 -9.97 16.41
C SER A 145 7.43 -11.09 15.42
N LYS A 146 6.23 -11.67 15.47
CA LYS A 146 5.76 -12.67 14.49
C LYS A 146 5.67 -12.07 13.08
N THR A 147 5.14 -10.85 12.96
CA THR A 147 5.07 -10.12 11.69
C THR A 147 6.44 -9.89 11.06
N LEU A 148 7.41 -9.41 11.84
CA LEU A 148 8.79 -9.20 11.40
C LEU A 148 9.45 -10.51 10.96
N GLN A 149 9.21 -11.61 11.71
CA GLN A 149 9.70 -12.93 11.36
C GLN A 149 9.14 -13.43 10.00
N GLU A 150 7.83 -13.35 9.80
CA GLU A 150 7.17 -13.77 8.56
C GLU A 150 7.64 -12.92 7.36
N LEU A 151 7.75 -11.60 7.55
CA LEU A 151 8.24 -10.68 6.53
C LEU A 151 9.76 -10.74 6.31
N GLN A 152 10.50 -11.43 7.18
CA GLN A 152 11.96 -11.48 7.18
C GLN A 152 12.59 -10.07 7.22
N LEU A 153 12.10 -9.23 8.13
CA LEU A 153 12.53 -7.85 8.33
C LEU A 153 12.95 -7.60 9.78
N ASP A 154 13.86 -6.65 9.97
CA ASP A 154 14.25 -6.19 11.32
C ASP A 154 13.35 -5.05 11.84
N TYR A 155 12.71 -4.30 10.93
CA TYR A 155 11.80 -3.22 11.26
C TYR A 155 10.71 -3.03 10.19
N LEU A 156 9.59 -2.42 10.59
CA LEU A 156 8.56 -1.89 9.68
C LEU A 156 8.69 -0.38 9.51
N ASP A 157 8.33 0.13 8.33
CA ASP A 157 8.22 1.57 8.15
C ASP A 157 6.92 2.09 8.78
N LEU A 158 5.84 1.31 8.69
CA LEU A 158 4.55 1.66 9.27
C LEU A 158 3.87 0.45 9.92
N TYR A 159 3.39 0.62 11.14
CA TYR A 159 2.55 -0.36 11.82
C TYR A 159 1.21 0.25 12.23
N LEU A 160 0.13 -0.31 11.72
CA LEU A 160 -1.22 0.23 11.91
C LEU A 160 -2.02 -0.60 12.91
N THR A 161 -2.75 0.03 13.81
CA THR A 161 -3.83 -0.65 14.55
C THR A 161 -5.16 -0.41 13.85
N THR A 162 -6.03 -1.42 13.81
CA THR A 162 -7.44 -1.20 13.44
C THR A 162 -8.21 -0.60 14.61
N GLN A 163 -9.42 -0.07 14.36
CA GLN A 163 -10.40 0.01 15.44
C GLN A 163 -10.55 -1.39 16.03
N GLY A 164 -10.23 -1.55 17.31
CA GLY A 164 -10.72 -2.70 18.06
C GLY A 164 -12.22 -2.56 18.05
N TYR A 165 -12.86 -3.50 17.38
CA TYR A 165 -14.30 -3.56 17.37
C TYR A 165 -14.67 -3.95 18.80
N ASP A 166 -15.44 -3.10 19.49
CA ASP A 166 -15.82 -3.15 20.92
C ASP A 166 -16.37 -4.50 21.42
N ILE A 167 -16.35 -5.58 20.63
CA ILE A 167 -16.63 -6.98 21.03
C ILE A 167 -15.92 -7.33 22.35
N LEU A 168 -14.75 -6.71 22.58
CA LEU A 168 -14.13 -6.59 23.89
C LEU A 168 -13.85 -5.10 24.09
N GLU A 169 -14.28 -4.52 25.22
CA GLU A 169 -13.85 -3.18 25.64
C GLU A 169 -12.31 -3.19 25.68
N PHE A 170 -11.67 -2.68 24.63
CA PHE A 170 -10.22 -2.81 24.48
C PHE A 170 -9.52 -1.56 25.00
N ASP A 171 -8.40 -1.77 25.70
CA ASP A 171 -7.56 -0.71 26.24
C ASP A 171 -6.80 0.00 25.11
N MET A 172 -7.49 0.89 24.39
CA MET A 172 -6.91 1.67 23.28
C MET A 172 -5.70 2.49 23.74
N GLU A 173 -5.73 3.04 24.95
CA GLU A 173 -4.63 3.84 25.49
C GLU A 173 -3.41 2.96 25.79
N GLY A 174 -3.60 1.82 26.44
CA GLY A 174 -2.53 0.86 26.71
C GLY A 174 -1.94 0.26 25.43
N VAL A 175 -2.78 -0.13 24.47
CA VAL A 175 -2.31 -0.64 23.17
C VAL A 175 -1.49 0.41 22.44
N TRP A 176 -1.98 1.66 22.37
CA TRP A 176 -1.25 2.74 21.72
C TRP A 176 0.09 3.02 22.42
N ARG A 177 0.12 3.04 23.76
CA ARG A 177 1.37 3.19 24.53
C ARG A 177 2.39 2.10 24.22
N GLU A 178 1.96 0.86 24.01
CA GLU A 178 2.86 -0.21 23.57
C GLU A 178 3.35 0.02 22.14
N MET A 179 2.49 0.46 21.22
CA MET A 179 2.90 0.86 19.87
C MET A 179 3.94 2.00 19.89
N GLU A 180 3.78 2.99 20.76
CA GLU A 180 4.77 4.06 20.96
C GLU A 180 6.13 3.55 21.43
N LYS A 181 6.15 2.50 22.28
CA LYS A 181 7.40 1.84 22.67
C LYS A 181 8.09 1.16 21.49
N LEU A 182 7.34 0.55 20.57
CA LEU A 182 7.92 -0.06 19.37
C LEU A 182 8.65 0.97 18.50
N VAL A 183 8.16 2.22 18.46
CA VAL A 183 8.86 3.33 17.80
C VAL A 183 10.13 3.70 18.53
N LYS A 184 10.08 3.85 19.86
CA LYS A 184 11.27 4.15 20.69
C LYS A 184 12.34 3.07 20.61
N GLU A 185 11.95 1.81 20.45
CA GLU A 185 12.84 0.66 20.26
C GLU A 185 13.38 0.54 18.83
N GLY A 186 12.88 1.32 17.87
CA GLY A 186 13.29 1.27 16.46
C GLY A 186 12.77 0.06 15.69
N LEU A 187 11.83 -0.71 16.26
CA LEU A 187 11.19 -1.86 15.60
C LEU A 187 10.16 -1.41 14.56
N VAL A 188 9.64 -0.20 14.69
CA VAL A 188 8.75 0.45 13.74
C VAL A 188 9.18 1.92 13.60
N ARG A 189 9.18 2.48 12.40
CA ARG A 189 9.50 3.91 12.20
C ARG A 189 8.32 4.83 12.48
N ASP A 190 7.14 4.45 12.01
CA ASP A 190 5.89 5.18 12.20
C ASP A 190 4.76 4.26 12.67
N ILE A 191 3.89 4.79 13.52
CA ILE A 191 2.66 4.10 13.92
C ILE A 191 1.45 4.88 13.43
N GLY A 192 0.38 4.16 13.17
CA GLY A 192 -0.84 4.76 12.65
C GLY A 192 -2.03 3.86 12.89
N VAL A 193 -3.09 4.17 12.17
CA VAL A 193 -4.40 3.60 12.42
C VAL A 193 -5.11 3.25 11.11
N CYS A 194 -6.06 2.32 11.18
CA CYS A 194 -6.90 1.93 10.08
C CYS A 194 -8.36 1.82 10.54
N ASN A 195 -9.30 2.22 9.69
CA ASN A 195 -10.73 2.08 9.96
C ASN A 195 -11.22 2.78 11.22
N PHE A 196 -10.67 3.94 11.60
CA PHE A 196 -11.25 4.72 12.70
C PHE A 196 -12.42 5.59 12.25
N THR A 197 -13.29 5.92 13.22
CA THR A 197 -14.26 7.01 13.15
C THR A 197 -13.64 8.30 13.68
N ILE A 198 -14.23 9.46 13.39
CA ILE A 198 -13.75 10.76 13.91
C ILE A 198 -13.80 10.77 15.44
N LYS A 199 -14.84 10.18 16.04
CA LYS A 199 -14.95 10.04 17.50
C LYS A 199 -13.77 9.25 18.08
N LYS A 200 -13.45 8.09 17.51
CA LYS A 200 -12.34 7.24 17.98
C LYS A 200 -10.98 7.89 17.72
N LEU A 201 -10.82 8.56 16.58
CA LEU A 201 -9.63 9.36 16.29
C LEU A 201 -9.42 10.44 17.34
N ASN A 202 -10.45 11.26 17.63
CA ASN A 202 -10.35 12.30 18.66
C ASN A 202 -10.03 11.74 20.05
N LYS A 203 -10.58 10.57 20.41
CA LYS A 203 -10.22 9.88 21.65
C LYS A 203 -8.73 9.56 21.70
N LEU A 204 -8.18 8.97 20.63
CA LEU A 204 -6.76 8.66 20.51
C LEU A 204 -5.88 9.91 20.62
N LEU A 205 -6.21 10.97 19.88
CA LEU A 205 -5.44 12.23 19.91
C LEU A 205 -5.46 12.90 21.30
N GLY A 206 -6.44 12.58 22.15
CA GLY A 206 -6.53 13.11 23.50
C GLY A 206 -5.47 12.57 24.48
N PHE A 207 -4.86 11.42 24.20
CA PHE A 207 -3.87 10.79 25.09
C PHE A 207 -2.55 10.39 24.41
N ALA A 208 -2.48 10.39 23.08
CA ALA A 208 -1.28 10.00 22.33
C ALA A 208 -0.09 10.92 22.60
N GLN A 209 1.08 10.35 22.88
CA GLN A 209 2.36 11.08 22.91
C GLN A 209 3.00 11.12 21.53
N THR A 210 2.93 10.01 20.79
CA THR A 210 3.28 9.92 19.38
C THR A 210 1.99 9.97 18.60
N MET A 211 1.80 11.05 17.83
CA MET A 211 0.61 11.21 16.99
C MET A 211 0.60 10.14 15.89
N PRO A 212 -0.58 9.61 15.49
CA PRO A 212 -0.66 8.67 14.39
C PRO A 212 -0.16 9.34 13.10
N SER A 213 0.86 8.75 12.46
CA SER A 213 1.41 9.28 11.22
C SER A 213 0.48 9.06 10.02
N VAL A 214 -0.28 7.97 10.05
CA VAL A 214 -1.19 7.58 8.96
C VAL A 214 -2.55 7.14 9.51
N CYS A 215 -3.61 7.55 8.83
CA CYS A 215 -4.95 6.98 8.92
C CYS A 215 -5.29 6.29 7.59
N GLN A 216 -5.36 4.97 7.58
CA GLN A 216 -5.70 4.18 6.39
C GLN A 216 -7.21 3.92 6.33
N MET A 217 -7.87 4.37 5.27
CA MET A 217 -9.33 4.36 5.15
C MET A 217 -9.77 3.93 3.76
N GLU A 218 -10.98 3.37 3.66
CA GLU A 218 -11.62 3.14 2.37
C GLU A 218 -11.87 4.49 1.72
N MET A 219 -11.29 4.70 0.54
CA MET A 219 -11.51 5.92 -0.23
C MET A 219 -11.41 5.66 -1.72
N HIS A 220 -12.50 5.96 -2.42
CA HIS A 220 -12.62 5.92 -3.89
C HIS A 220 -13.74 6.88 -4.32
N PRO A 221 -13.92 7.18 -5.63
CA PRO A 221 -14.97 8.11 -6.07
C PRO A 221 -16.38 7.86 -5.50
N GLY A 222 -16.77 6.58 -5.42
CA GLY A 222 -18.04 6.16 -4.81
C GLY A 222 -18.08 6.17 -3.26
N TRP A 223 -16.95 6.37 -2.58
CA TRP A 223 -16.89 6.48 -1.11
C TRP A 223 -15.74 7.43 -0.74
N LYS A 224 -16.00 8.73 -0.77
CA LYS A 224 -14.93 9.74 -0.63
C LYS A 224 -14.41 9.87 0.80
N ASN A 225 -15.33 9.77 1.77
CA ASN A 225 -15.07 9.98 3.18
C ASN A 225 -14.37 11.32 3.48
N ASP A 226 -14.91 12.41 2.93
CA ASP A 226 -14.32 13.76 3.00
C ASP A 226 -14.21 14.27 4.45
N LYS A 227 -15.15 13.89 5.34
CA LYS A 227 -15.10 14.28 6.75
C LYS A 227 -13.85 13.73 7.44
N MET A 228 -13.51 12.46 7.23
CA MET A 228 -12.29 11.87 7.81
C MET A 228 -11.03 12.44 7.16
N LEU A 229 -11.04 12.66 5.84
CA LEU A 229 -9.90 13.27 5.14
C LEU A 229 -9.57 14.65 5.71
N GLU A 230 -10.58 15.52 5.89
CA GLU A 230 -10.40 16.85 6.49
C GLU A 230 -10.01 16.78 7.97
N ALA A 231 -10.55 15.83 8.74
CA ALA A 231 -10.15 15.62 10.13
C ALA A 231 -8.68 15.22 10.25
N CYS A 232 -8.20 14.31 9.39
CA CYS A 232 -6.80 13.90 9.36
C CYS A 232 -5.89 15.07 8.94
N LYS A 233 -6.27 15.78 7.88
CA LYS A 233 -5.54 16.96 7.38
C LYS A 233 -5.37 18.04 8.44
N LYS A 234 -6.44 18.36 9.19
CA LYS A 234 -6.40 19.34 10.28
C LYS A 234 -5.40 18.97 11.39
N ASN A 235 -5.17 17.67 11.60
CA ASN A 235 -4.27 17.15 12.62
C ASN A 235 -2.88 16.75 12.07
N GLY A 236 -2.58 17.04 10.80
CA GLY A 236 -1.31 16.67 10.17
C GLY A 236 -1.12 15.15 9.95
N ILE A 237 -2.21 14.38 9.98
CA ILE A 237 -2.21 12.92 9.81
C ILE A 237 -2.35 12.62 8.32
N HIS A 238 -1.44 11.83 7.76
CA HIS A 238 -1.50 11.44 6.36
C HIS A 238 -2.60 10.40 6.13
N VAL A 239 -3.27 10.43 4.97
CA VAL A 239 -4.30 9.44 4.63
C VAL A 239 -3.81 8.50 3.54
N THR A 240 -3.93 7.19 3.79
CA THR A 240 -3.78 6.16 2.76
C THR A 240 -5.15 5.61 2.37
N ALA A 241 -5.49 5.72 1.10
CA ALA A 241 -6.72 5.16 0.52
C ALA A 241 -6.54 3.67 0.19
N TYR A 242 -7.25 2.81 0.93
CA TYR A 242 -7.42 1.40 0.55
C TYR A 242 -8.66 1.22 -0.33
N SER A 243 -8.71 0.08 -1.04
CA SER A 243 -9.72 -0.19 -2.08
C SER A 243 -9.90 0.96 -3.09
N PRO A 244 -8.82 1.59 -3.59
CA PRO A 244 -8.93 2.80 -4.41
C PRO A 244 -9.65 2.58 -5.75
N LEU A 245 -9.87 1.31 -6.13
CA LEU A 245 -10.55 0.91 -7.36
C LEU A 245 -12.03 0.52 -7.15
N GLY A 246 -12.58 0.67 -5.94
CA GLY A 246 -13.95 0.27 -5.59
C GLY A 246 -14.11 -1.20 -5.15
N SER A 247 -13.02 -1.99 -5.15
CA SER A 247 -13.01 -3.44 -4.92
C SER A 247 -13.88 -4.23 -5.92
N SER A 248 -13.56 -5.51 -6.14
CA SER A 248 -14.37 -6.36 -7.03
C SER A 248 -15.67 -6.86 -6.39
N GLU A 249 -15.90 -6.55 -5.10
CA GLU A 249 -17.02 -7.06 -4.33
C GLU A 249 -18.24 -6.13 -4.34
N GLY A 250 -19.43 -6.72 -4.15
CA GLY A 250 -20.67 -5.97 -3.98
C GLY A 250 -21.17 -5.22 -5.23
N GLY A 251 -20.60 -5.50 -6.40
CA GLY A 251 -20.99 -4.84 -7.66
C GLY A 251 -20.62 -3.35 -7.73
N ARG A 252 -19.71 -2.89 -6.87
CA ARG A 252 -19.28 -1.48 -6.74
C ARG A 252 -17.93 -1.19 -7.42
N ASP A 253 -17.53 -2.06 -8.34
CA ASP A 253 -16.29 -1.89 -9.11
C ASP A 253 -16.36 -0.63 -9.98
N LEU A 254 -15.43 0.30 -9.74
CA LEU A 254 -15.36 1.57 -10.47
C LEU A 254 -14.57 1.46 -11.78
N ILE A 255 -13.91 0.32 -12.04
CA ILE A 255 -13.20 0.08 -13.31
C ILE A 255 -14.17 0.10 -14.49
N HIS A 256 -15.44 -0.27 -14.28
CA HIS A 256 -16.47 -0.33 -15.31
C HIS A 256 -17.48 0.83 -15.23
N ASP A 257 -17.26 1.81 -14.35
CA ASP A 257 -18.13 2.97 -14.22
C ASP A 257 -18.11 3.84 -15.51
N PRO A 258 -19.27 4.31 -16.01
CA PRO A 258 -19.33 5.06 -17.26
C PRO A 258 -18.61 6.42 -17.21
N VAL A 259 -18.59 7.09 -16.05
CA VAL A 259 -17.87 8.36 -15.87
C VAL A 259 -16.37 8.10 -15.90
N VAL A 260 -15.91 7.10 -15.13
CA VAL A 260 -14.50 6.69 -15.11
C VAL A 260 -14.04 6.28 -16.52
N GLY A 261 -14.83 5.44 -17.20
CA GLY A 261 -14.52 4.97 -18.56
C GLY A 261 -14.49 6.10 -19.60
N SER A 262 -15.39 7.09 -19.48
CA SER A 262 -15.40 8.26 -20.36
C SER A 262 -14.12 9.11 -20.21
N ILE A 263 -13.74 9.39 -18.96
CA ILE A 263 -12.53 10.17 -18.65
C ILE A 263 -11.27 9.40 -19.04
N ALA A 264 -11.22 8.09 -18.77
CA ALA A 264 -10.13 7.22 -19.17
C ALA A 264 -9.88 7.29 -20.69
N ARG A 265 -10.94 7.19 -21.51
CA ARG A 265 -10.86 7.36 -22.97
C ARG A 265 -10.40 8.75 -23.36
N LYS A 266 -10.96 9.81 -22.76
CA LYS A 266 -10.59 11.22 -23.03
C LYS A 266 -9.10 11.47 -22.77
N LEU A 267 -8.54 10.88 -21.72
CA LEU A 267 -7.15 11.06 -21.31
C LEU A 267 -6.18 10.04 -21.92
N ASN A 268 -6.67 9.07 -22.70
CA ASN A 268 -5.90 7.92 -23.19
C ASN A 268 -5.14 7.21 -22.05
N LYS A 269 -5.87 6.92 -20.97
CA LYS A 269 -5.42 6.18 -19.77
C LYS A 269 -6.39 5.06 -19.48
N SER A 270 -6.01 4.13 -18.62
CA SER A 270 -6.96 3.12 -18.14
C SER A 270 -7.82 3.62 -16.98
N PRO A 271 -8.97 2.98 -16.73
CA PRO A 271 -9.79 3.27 -15.56
C PRO A 271 -9.00 3.20 -14.25
N GLY A 272 -8.12 2.20 -14.09
CA GLY A 272 -7.29 2.04 -12.89
C GLY A 272 -6.35 3.24 -12.66
N GLN A 273 -5.71 3.72 -13.73
CA GLN A 273 -4.86 4.92 -13.69
C GLN A 273 -5.64 6.17 -13.30
N VAL A 274 -6.85 6.36 -13.84
CA VAL A 274 -7.72 7.50 -13.49
C VAL A 274 -8.10 7.46 -12.01
N LEU A 275 -8.49 6.28 -11.49
CA LEU A 275 -8.88 6.11 -10.09
C LEU A 275 -7.70 6.34 -9.13
N VAL A 276 -6.53 5.81 -9.44
CA VAL A 276 -5.30 6.08 -8.68
C VAL A 276 -4.97 7.57 -8.70
N LYS A 277 -4.97 8.20 -9.88
CA LYS A 277 -4.61 9.61 -10.02
C LYS A 277 -5.60 10.55 -9.32
N TRP A 278 -6.89 10.22 -9.32
CA TRP A 278 -7.91 10.93 -8.57
C TRP A 278 -7.60 10.96 -7.06
N ALA A 279 -7.24 9.82 -6.48
CA ALA A 279 -6.91 9.75 -5.06
C ALA A 279 -5.62 10.53 -4.74
N LEU A 280 -4.60 10.45 -5.60
CA LEU A 280 -3.40 11.28 -5.46
C LEU A 280 -3.71 12.78 -5.52
N LYS A 281 -4.61 13.21 -6.41
CA LYS A 281 -5.05 14.61 -6.53
C LYS A 281 -5.84 15.08 -5.30
N ARG A 282 -6.45 14.17 -4.54
CA ARG A 282 -7.05 14.44 -3.21
C ARG A 282 -6.03 14.56 -2.07
N GLY A 283 -4.76 14.25 -2.34
CA GLY A 283 -3.69 14.30 -1.34
C GLY A 283 -3.55 13.03 -0.51
N THR A 284 -4.10 11.90 -0.95
CA THR A 284 -3.89 10.60 -0.30
C THR A 284 -2.79 9.81 -0.99
N SER A 285 -2.12 8.90 -0.27
CA SER A 285 -1.44 7.78 -0.92
C SER A 285 -2.45 6.68 -1.24
N VAL A 286 -2.13 5.79 -2.16
CA VAL A 286 -3.01 4.69 -2.61
C VAL A 286 -2.30 3.35 -2.57
N ILE A 287 -3.05 2.29 -2.32
CA ILE A 287 -2.54 0.91 -2.30
C ILE A 287 -3.36 -0.03 -3.20
N PRO A 288 -3.42 0.21 -4.52
CA PRO A 288 -4.13 -0.67 -5.44
C PRO A 288 -3.56 -2.09 -5.37
N LYS A 289 -4.45 -3.08 -5.27
CA LYS A 289 -4.08 -4.50 -5.30
C LYS A 289 -4.20 -5.04 -6.70
N SER A 290 -3.19 -5.77 -7.17
CA SER A 290 -3.27 -6.61 -8.35
C SER A 290 -2.29 -7.78 -8.21
N SER A 291 -2.65 -8.93 -8.76
CA SER A 291 -1.73 -10.05 -8.99
C SER A 291 -1.40 -10.26 -10.48
N ASN A 292 -2.01 -9.44 -11.36
CA ASN A 292 -1.71 -9.41 -12.79
C ASN A 292 -0.52 -8.46 -13.03
N PRO A 293 0.60 -8.93 -13.61
CA PRO A 293 1.81 -8.13 -13.84
C PRO A 293 1.61 -6.85 -14.64
N GLU A 294 0.78 -6.89 -15.70
CA GLU A 294 0.54 -5.73 -16.54
C GLU A 294 -0.24 -4.65 -15.78
N ARG A 295 -1.27 -5.04 -15.04
CA ARG A 295 -2.01 -4.10 -14.16
C ARG A 295 -1.13 -3.51 -13.05
N ILE A 296 -0.17 -4.29 -12.52
CA ILE A 296 0.79 -3.76 -11.54
C ILE A 296 1.64 -2.66 -12.17
N LYS A 297 2.22 -2.92 -13.36
CA LYS A 297 3.02 -1.93 -14.09
C LYS A 297 2.20 -0.69 -14.47
N GLU A 298 0.96 -0.90 -14.90
CA GLU A 298 0.05 0.16 -15.32
C GLU A 298 -0.36 1.09 -14.17
N ASN A 299 -0.65 0.54 -12.98
CA ASN A 299 -1.17 1.29 -11.84
C ASN A 299 -0.19 2.32 -11.26
N ILE A 300 1.12 2.18 -11.49
CA ILE A 300 2.14 3.14 -11.05
C ILE A 300 2.53 4.16 -12.14
N GLN A 301 2.08 3.96 -13.38
CA GLN A 301 2.31 4.89 -14.51
C GLN A 301 1.37 6.11 -14.45
N ILE A 302 1.40 6.82 -13.32
CA ILE A 302 0.51 7.95 -13.01
C ILE A 302 1.24 9.31 -13.04
N PHE A 303 2.51 9.31 -13.47
CA PHE A 303 3.35 10.50 -13.62
C PHE A 303 3.31 11.06 -15.04
N GLY A 304 3.62 12.35 -15.20
CA GLY A 304 3.68 13.01 -16.51
C GLY A 304 2.32 13.40 -17.12
N TRP A 305 1.22 13.25 -16.38
CA TRP A 305 -0.11 13.71 -16.76
C TRP A 305 -0.94 14.06 -15.52
N ASP A 306 -2.06 14.75 -15.70
CA ASP A 306 -3.02 15.06 -14.62
C ASP A 306 -4.47 14.96 -15.12
N ILE A 307 -5.42 14.87 -14.18
CA ILE A 307 -6.85 14.92 -14.47
C ILE A 307 -7.28 16.40 -14.50
N PRO A 308 -7.84 16.93 -15.60
CA PRO A 308 -8.40 18.28 -15.65
C PRO A 308 -9.45 18.51 -14.57
N ASP A 309 -9.60 19.73 -14.07
CA ASP A 309 -10.46 20.01 -12.92
C ASP A 309 -11.93 19.65 -13.18
N GLU A 310 -12.43 19.87 -14.40
CA GLU A 310 -13.77 19.43 -14.81
C GLU A 310 -13.96 17.91 -14.66
N ASP A 311 -13.00 17.12 -15.15
CA ASP A 311 -13.05 15.66 -15.07
C ASP A 311 -12.88 15.18 -13.62
N PHE A 312 -12.03 15.87 -12.85
CA PHE A 312 -11.85 15.60 -11.41
C PHE A 312 -13.15 15.85 -10.63
N HIS A 313 -13.85 16.95 -10.92
CA HIS A 313 -15.14 17.25 -10.33
C HIS A 313 -16.19 16.20 -10.73
N ALA A 314 -16.21 15.77 -12.00
CA ALA A 314 -17.11 14.71 -12.45
C ALA A 314 -16.90 13.39 -11.68
N LEU A 315 -15.65 13.00 -11.42
CA LEU A 315 -15.34 11.85 -10.56
C LEU A 315 -15.81 12.06 -9.11
N CYS A 316 -15.61 13.25 -8.55
CA CYS A 316 -16.09 13.58 -7.21
C CYS A 316 -17.63 13.59 -7.09
N SER A 317 -18.34 13.79 -8.21
CA SER A 317 -19.79 13.77 -8.31
C SER A 317 -20.39 12.37 -8.49
N ILE A 318 -19.58 11.32 -8.61
CA ILE A 318 -20.09 9.93 -8.58
C ILE A 318 -20.88 9.74 -7.26
N PRO A 319 -22.13 9.24 -7.32
CA PRO A 319 -22.94 9.04 -6.14
C PRO A 319 -22.24 8.19 -5.10
N ASP A 320 -22.51 8.51 -3.84
CA ASP A 320 -22.04 7.71 -2.72
C ASP A 320 -22.66 6.31 -2.78
N GLN A 321 -21.83 5.29 -2.92
CA GLN A 321 -22.20 3.88 -3.03
C GLN A 321 -22.19 3.18 -1.67
N GLY A 322 -21.88 3.90 -0.59
CA GLY A 322 -21.57 3.33 0.71
C GLY A 322 -20.24 2.57 0.73
N ARG A 323 -19.85 2.18 1.94
CA ARG A 323 -18.64 1.41 2.22
C ARG A 323 -18.76 -0.03 1.70
N VAL A 324 -17.73 -0.53 1.03
CA VAL A 324 -17.58 -1.92 0.61
C VAL A 324 -17.17 -2.80 1.79
N LEU A 325 -16.22 -2.34 2.60
CA LEU A 325 -15.79 -3.02 3.83
C LEU A 325 -16.42 -2.34 5.04
N ASP A 326 -17.70 -2.62 5.24
CA ASP A 326 -18.52 -2.08 6.33
C ASP A 326 -18.32 -2.80 7.68
N GLY A 327 -17.70 -3.97 7.67
CA GLY A 327 -17.40 -4.75 8.87
C GLY A 327 -18.61 -5.49 9.47
N GLU A 328 -19.76 -5.55 8.78
CA GLU A 328 -20.97 -6.20 9.30
C GLU A 328 -20.70 -7.66 9.71
N GLU A 329 -20.16 -8.47 8.79
CA GLU A 329 -19.92 -9.90 8.98
C GLU A 329 -18.91 -10.22 10.09
N LEU A 330 -18.02 -9.27 10.39
CA LEU A 330 -16.95 -9.48 11.35
C LEU A 330 -17.34 -9.03 12.75
N PHE A 331 -18.18 -8.00 12.87
CA PHE A 331 -18.29 -7.24 14.12
C PHE A 331 -19.70 -6.88 14.54
N VAL A 332 -20.71 -7.12 13.71
CA VAL A 332 -22.11 -6.82 14.02
C VAL A 332 -22.85 -8.11 14.37
N ASN A 333 -23.44 -8.14 15.56
CA ASN A 333 -24.39 -9.18 15.96
C ASN A 333 -25.77 -8.53 16.15
N LYS A 334 -26.76 -8.90 15.33
CA LYS A 334 -28.09 -8.25 15.33
C LYS A 334 -28.89 -8.52 16.60
N GLU A 335 -28.55 -9.58 17.34
CA GLU A 335 -29.24 -9.99 18.56
C GLU A 335 -28.47 -9.53 19.82
N GLU A 336 -27.16 -9.68 19.82
CA GLU A 336 -26.29 -9.41 20.96
C GLU A 336 -25.35 -8.22 20.71
N GLY A 337 -25.05 -7.46 21.77
CA GLY A 337 -24.10 -6.35 21.68
C GLY A 337 -22.65 -6.82 21.47
N PRO A 338 -21.72 -5.88 21.27
CA PRO A 338 -21.89 -4.45 21.53
C PRO A 338 -22.32 -3.63 20.31
N PHE A 339 -22.16 -4.15 19.09
CA PHE A 339 -22.66 -3.52 17.87
C PHE A 339 -23.77 -4.35 17.24
N ARG A 340 -24.96 -3.76 17.17
CA ARG A 340 -26.16 -4.37 16.58
C ARG A 340 -26.45 -3.89 15.17
N SER A 341 -25.71 -2.90 14.70
CA SER A 341 -25.78 -2.41 13.33
C SER A 341 -24.43 -1.88 12.84
N VAL A 342 -24.27 -1.82 11.52
CA VAL A 342 -23.14 -1.16 10.87
C VAL A 342 -23.08 0.33 11.26
N THR A 343 -24.25 0.99 11.40
CA THR A 343 -24.31 2.39 11.83
C THR A 343 -23.71 2.59 13.21
N GLU A 344 -24.02 1.71 14.18
CA GLU A 344 -23.43 1.76 15.53
C GLU A 344 -21.91 1.55 15.48
N LEU A 345 -21.48 0.58 14.68
CA LEU A 345 -20.06 0.27 14.51
C LEU A 345 -19.25 1.50 14.06
N TRP A 346 -19.80 2.25 13.11
CA TRP A 346 -19.19 3.46 12.58
C TRP A 346 -19.63 4.75 13.28
N ASP A 347 -20.14 4.67 14.52
CA ASP A 347 -20.53 5.85 15.31
C ASP A 347 -21.53 6.79 14.58
N ASN A 348 -22.38 6.26 13.69
CA ASN A 348 -23.28 6.98 12.79
C ASN A 348 -22.58 7.84 11.72
N GLU A 349 -21.36 7.48 11.33
CA GLU A 349 -20.56 8.18 10.31
C GLU A 349 -20.64 7.54 8.91
N ILE A 350 -21.55 6.58 8.67
CA ILE A 350 -21.75 5.94 7.35
C ILE A 350 -22.98 6.41 6.59
#